data_AF-A0A176S727-F1
#
_entry.id   AF-A0A176S727-F1
#
_cell.length_a   1.000
_cell.length_b   1.000
_cell.length_c   1.000
_cell.angle_alpha   90.00
_cell.angle_beta   90.00
_cell.angle_gamma   90.00
#
_symmetry.space_group_name_H-M   'P 1'
#
loop_
_entity.id
_entity.type
_entity.pdbx_description
1 polymer ?
#
loop_
_entity_poly.entity_id
_entity_poly.type
_entity_poly.pdbx_seq_one_letter_code
_entity_poly.pdbx_strand_id
1 'polypeptide(L)' 'MLGGLALIFGLLLGYAGERFKVEGDPVVDQIDALLPQQQCGKCSYPGCRPYAEAITKGEAEINQCLPGGEVG' A
#
# COMPACT_ATOMS: atom_id res chain seq x y z
N MET A 1 -32.53 12.56 20.80
CA MET A 1 -32.40 11.59 19.69
C MET A 1 -31.06 11.69 18.95
N LEU A 2 -30.56 12.89 18.62
CA LEU A 2 -29.30 13.06 17.87
C LEU A 2 -28.05 12.40 18.52
N GLY A 3 -27.89 12.50 19.85
CA GLY A 3 -26.72 11.94 20.55
C GLY A 3 -26.67 10.41 20.59
N GLY A 4 -27.83 9.73 20.63
CA GLY A 4 -27.89 8.27 20.62
C GLY A 4 -27.46 7.70 19.26
N LEU A 5 -27.87 8.34 18.17
CA LEU A 5 -27.43 7.97 16.82
C LEU A 5 -25.92 8.19 16.66
N ALA A 6 -25.38 9.32 17.15
CA ALA A 6 -23.95 9.60 17.08
C ALA A 6 -23.10 8.54 17.79
N LEU A 7 -23.53 8.07 18.97
CA LEU A 7 -22.85 6.99 19.69
C LEU A 7 -22.91 5.65 18.94
N ILE A 8 -24.07 5.30 18.39
CA ILE A 8 -24.25 4.05 17.64
C ILE A 8 -23.36 4.04 16.40
N PHE A 9 -23.42 5.10 15.57
CA PHE A 9 -22.63 5.19 14.36
C PHE A 9 -21.12 5.28 14.66
N GLY A 10 -20.73 6.03 15.70
CA GLY A 10 -19.32 6.12 16.12
C GLY A 10 -18.74 4.76 16.54
N LEU A 11 -19.48 3.99 17.35
CA LEU A 11 -19.08 2.64 17.76
C LEU A 11 -19.04 1.67 16.57
N LEU A 12 -20.04 1.73 15.69
CA LEU A 12 -20.09 0.87 14.49
C LEU A 12 -18.93 1.12 13.54
N LEU A 13 -18.64 2.39 13.23
CA LEU A 13 -17.55 2.77 12.33
C LEU A 13 -16.18 2.50 12.95
N GLY A 14 -16.02 2.76 14.25
CA GLY A 14 -14.79 2.44 14.98
C GLY A 14 -14.51 0.94 15.00
N TYR A 15 -15.52 0.12 15.30
CA TYR A 15 -15.41 -1.34 15.28
C TYR A 15 -15.10 -1.87 13.87
N ALA A 16 -15.76 -1.33 12.84
CA ALA A 16 -15.46 -1.70 11.45
C ALA A 16 -14.00 -1.36 11.08
N GLY A 17 -13.51 -0.17 11.44
CA GLY A 17 -12.14 0.24 11.15
C GLY A 17 -11.08 -0.68 11.76
N GLU A 18 -11.27 -1.09 13.02
CA GLU A 18 -10.34 -2.01 13.68
C GLU A 18 -10.46 -3.43 13.11
N ARG A 19 -11.69 -3.89 12.84
CA ARG A 19 -11.93 -5.28 12.42
C ARG A 19 -11.55 -5.56 10.97
N PHE A 20 -11.60 -4.54 10.10
CA PHE A 20 -11.24 -4.60 8.69
C PHE A 20 -9.87 -3.97 8.40
N LYS A 21 -9.03 -3.77 9.42
CA LYS A 21 -7.66 -3.33 9.24
C LYS A 21 -6.92 -4.39 8.41
N VAL A 22 -6.64 -4.06 7.16
CA VAL A 22 -5.89 -4.94 6.26
C VAL A 22 -4.44 -4.89 6.71
N GLU A 23 -3.97 -5.96 7.33
CA GLU A 23 -2.55 -6.18 7.60
C GLU A 23 -1.87 -6.39 6.25
N GLY A 24 -1.08 -5.40 5.80
CA GLY A 24 -0.30 -5.50 4.58
C GLY A 24 0.77 -6.58 4.70
N ASP A 25 1.19 -7.16 3.58
CA ASP A 25 2.32 -8.09 3.57
C ASP A 25 3.58 -7.32 4.02
N PRO A 26 4.25 -7.74 5.12
CA PRO A 26 5.40 -7.01 5.66
C PRO A 26 6.57 -6.94 4.67
N VAL A 27 6.66 -7.85 3.70
CA VAL A 27 7.70 -7.82 2.66
C VAL A 27 7.39 -6.76 1.61
N VAL A 28 6.11 -6.62 1.24
CA VAL A 28 5.66 -5.56 0.33
C VAL A 28 5.91 -4.19 0.93
N ASP A 29 5.60 -4.01 2.22
CA ASP A 29 5.83 -2.74 2.92
C ASP A 29 7.33 -2.39 3.00
N GLN A 30 8.20 -3.38 3.18
CA GLN A 30 9.65 -3.17 3.16
C GLN A 30 10.15 -2.73 1.78
N ILE A 31 9.68 -3.36 0.70
CA ILE A 31 10.09 -2.99 -0.65
C ILE A 31 9.50 -1.62 -1.04
N ASP A 32 8.23 -1.36 -0.69
CA ASP A 32 7.58 -0.04 -0.85
C ASP A 32 8.38 1.06 -0.14
N ALA A 33 8.90 0.79 1.07
CA ALA A 33 9.73 1.75 1.80
C ALA A 33 11.12 2.01 1.17
N LEU A 34 11.66 1.05 0.42
CA LEU A 34 12.92 1.20 -0.32
C LEU A 34 12.74 1.91 -1.66
N LEU A 35 11.52 1.89 -2.20
CA LEU A 35 11.16 2.59 -3.42
C LEU A 35 11.14 4.10 -3.21
N PRO A 36 11.26 4.90 -4.29
CA PRO A 36 11.30 6.36 -4.19
C PRO A 36 9.99 6.99 -3.71
N GLN A 37 8.92 6.21 -3.49
CA GLN A 37 7.60 6.64 -3.03
C GLN A 37 6.92 7.76 -3.85
N GLN A 38 7.42 8.02 -5.06
CA GLN A 38 6.88 9.05 -5.96
C GLN A 38 5.61 8.61 -6.70
N GLN A 39 5.23 7.33 -6.63
CA GLN A 39 4.04 6.76 -7.28
C GLN A 39 3.92 7.17 -8.77
N CYS A 40 5.05 7.21 -9.47
CA CYS A 40 5.16 7.87 -10.77
C CYS A 40 4.63 7.06 -11.97
N GLY A 41 4.29 5.79 -11.78
CA GLY A 41 3.71 4.93 -12.81
C GLY A 41 4.65 4.50 -13.95
N LYS A 42 5.95 4.83 -13.87
CA LYS A 42 6.89 4.66 -15.00
C LYS A 42 7.41 3.23 -15.21
N CYS A 43 7.28 2.37 -14.21
CA CYS A 43 7.75 0.97 -14.26
C CYS A 43 6.66 -0.02 -14.71
N SER A 44 5.64 0.42 -15.47
CA SER A 44 4.49 -0.39 -15.91
C SER A 44 3.51 -0.80 -14.81
N TYR A 45 3.69 -0.31 -13.58
CA TYR A 45 2.78 -0.50 -12.46
C TYR A 45 2.13 0.82 -12.05
N PRO A 46 0.88 0.83 -11.56
CA PRO A 46 0.15 2.05 -11.20
C PRO A 46 0.73 2.82 -9.99
N GLY A 47 1.71 2.25 -9.28
CA GLY A 47 2.40 2.91 -8.17
C GLY A 47 3.52 2.06 -7.57
N CYS A 48 4.19 2.57 -6.55
CA CYS A 48 5.28 1.88 -5.85
C CYS A 48 4.79 0.62 -5.11
N ARG A 49 3.64 0.70 -4.42
CA ARG A 49 3.08 -0.46 -3.70
C ARG A 49 2.64 -1.60 -4.62
N PRO A 50 1.86 -1.37 -5.70
CA PRO A 50 1.57 -2.41 -6.69
C PRO A 50 2.82 -3.01 -7.35
N TYR A 51 3.88 -2.21 -7.51
CA TYR A 51 5.17 -2.70 -7.99
C TYR A 51 5.88 -3.59 -6.95
N ALA A 52 5.88 -3.20 -5.67
CA ALA A 52 6.39 -4.01 -4.57
C ALA A 52 5.63 -5.35 -4.43
N GLU A 53 4.31 -5.33 -4.61
CA GLU A 53 3.49 -6.55 -4.67
C GLU A 53 3.87 -7.44 -5.86
N ALA A 54 4.16 -6.87 -7.02
CA ALA A 54 4.58 -7.63 -8.18
C ALA A 54 6.00 -8.21 -8.04
N ILE A 55 6.92 -7.48 -7.40
CA ILE A 55 8.26 -7.97 -7.06
C ILE A 55 8.17 -9.16 -6.10
N THR A 56 7.37 -9.04 -5.03
CA THR A 56 7.18 -10.14 -4.06
C THR A 56 6.55 -11.39 -4.67
N LYS A 57 5.66 -11.23 -5.67
CA LYS A 57 5.07 -12.33 -6.42
C LYS A 57 5.99 -12.91 -7.51
N GLY A 58 7.14 -12.29 -7.77
CA GLY A 58 8.04 -12.68 -8.86
C GLY A 58 7.50 -12.36 -10.26
N GLU A 59 6.51 -11.47 -10.35
CA GLU A 59 5.90 -11.01 -11.59
C GLU A 59 6.66 -9.80 -12.20
N ALA A 60 7.48 -9.11 -11.40
CA ALA A 60 8.30 -7.97 -11.80
C ALA A 60 9.76 -8.17 -11.42
N GLU A 61 10.67 -7.66 -12.24
CA GLU A 61 12.08 -7.52 -11.85
C GLU A 61 12.26 -6.26 -10.98
N ILE A 62 13.25 -6.27 -10.07
CA ILE A 62 13.51 -5.17 -9.11
C ILE A 62 14.08 -3.90 -9.77
N ASN A 63 14.70 -4.04 -10.94
CA ASN A 63 15.44 -3.03 -11.71
C ASN A 63 14.56 -2.12 -12.58
N GLN A 64 13.23 -2.30 -12.62
CA GLN A 64 12.35 -1.56 -13.54
C GLN A 64 12.05 -0.13 -13.07
N CYS A 65 12.37 0.21 -11.81
CA CYS A 65 12.21 1.56 -11.30
C CYS A 65 13.35 2.45 -11.80
N LEU A 66 13.05 3.50 -12.59
CA LEU A 66 14.07 4.43 -13.10
C LEU A 66 15.06 4.97 -12.05
N PRO A 67 14.65 5.26 -10.79
CA PRO A 67 15.56 5.70 -9.73
C PRO A 67 16.32 4.57 -9.01
N GLY A 68 15.92 3.30 -9.18
CA GLY A 68 16.46 2.14 -8.46
C GLY A 68 17.16 1.11 -9.34
N GLY A 69 16.99 1.19 -10.66
CA GLY A 69 17.87 0.55 -11.62
C GLY A 69 19.14 1.37 -11.73
N GLU A 70 20.29 0.72 -11.55
CA GLU A 70 21.59 1.19 -12.00
C GLU A 70 21.48 2.02 -13.29
N VAL A 71 21.50 3.34 -13.15
CA VAL A 71 21.64 4.25 -14.28
C VAL A 71 23.11 4.28 -14.65
N GLY A 72 23.55 3.25 -15.39
CA GLY A 72 24.88 3.18 -16.01
C GLY A 72 25.97 2.51 -15.17
#